data_AF-A0A8C4MDL4-F1
#
_entry.id   AF-A0A8C4MDL4-F1
#
_cell.length_a   1.000
_cell.length_b   1.000
_cell.length_c   1.000
_cell.angle_alpha   90.00
_cell.angle_beta   90.00
_cell.angle_gamma   90.00
#
_symmetry.space_group_name_H-M   'P 1'
#
loop_
_entity.id
_entity.type
_entity.pdbx_description
1 polymer ?
#
loop_
_entity_poly.entity_id
_entity_poly.type
_entity_poly.pdbx_seq_one_letter_code
_entity_poly.pdbx_strand_id
1 'polypeptide(L)'
;MENMGEGVAGSPGRAVVELFAQHLFLSSDVILECLGFKWELHQPQLFQSKTLTKLYLGALARATTSPIKELEKLLQAHLTGKIKERPPIKKMIISLKINDPLVTKVAFATALKNLYMSEAEINMDDMLGVLASAHILQFSTLFQR
;
A
#
# COMPACT_ATOMS: atom_id res chain seq x y z
N MET A 1 19.13 41.37 30.35
CA MET A 1 18.04 40.48 30.80
C MET A 1 16.80 41.35 30.75
N GLU A 2 15.80 41.13 29.92
CA GLU A 2 15.16 39.88 29.54
C GLU A 2 14.73 39.91 28.05
N ASN A 3 14.91 38.78 27.36
CA ASN A 3 14.32 38.53 26.05
C ASN A 3 12.87 38.07 26.28
N MET A 4 11.90 38.77 25.70
CA MET A 4 10.51 38.33 25.61
C MET A 4 10.41 37.28 24.49
N GLY A 5 10.24 36.02 24.90
CA GLY A 5 9.96 34.91 24.00
C GLY A 5 8.53 35.00 23.46
N GLU A 6 8.40 35.15 22.15
CA GLU A 6 7.14 34.87 21.45
C GLU A 6 6.90 33.36 21.40
N GLY A 7 5.81 32.93 22.03
CA GLY A 7 5.29 31.58 21.92
C GLY A 7 4.77 31.32 20.51
N VAL A 8 5.40 30.39 19.80
CA VAL A 8 4.92 29.90 18.51
C VAL A 8 3.66 29.05 18.74
N ALA A 9 2.50 29.64 18.46
CA ALA A 9 1.23 28.94 18.39
C ALA A 9 1.29 27.87 17.29
N GLY A 10 1.24 26.59 17.70
CA GLY A 10 1.12 25.47 16.78
C GLY A 10 -0.18 25.58 15.98
N SER A 11 -0.04 25.75 14.65
CA SER A 11 -1.18 25.92 13.74
C SER A 11 -2.09 24.68 13.75
N PRO A 12 -3.42 24.82 13.96
CA PRO A 12 -4.38 23.70 14.02
C PRO A 12 -4.39 22.84 12.76
N GLY A 13 -3.95 23.40 11.62
CA GLY A 13 -3.86 22.69 10.35
C GLY A 13 -2.84 21.55 10.36
N ARG A 14 -1.76 21.63 11.14
CA ARG A 14 -0.74 20.56 11.16
C ARG A 14 -1.27 19.26 11.76
N ALA A 15 -1.93 19.35 12.91
CA ALA A 15 -2.46 18.19 13.63
C ALA A 15 -3.60 17.48 12.85
N VAL A 16 -4.42 18.24 12.12
CA VAL A 16 -5.51 17.69 11.31
C VAL A 16 -4.96 16.94 10.09
N VAL A 17 -3.94 17.50 9.41
CA VAL A 17 -3.26 16.84 8.28
C VAL A 17 -2.51 15.58 8.77
N GLU A 18 -1.92 15.61 9.96
CA GLU A 18 -1.31 14.45 10.63
C GLU A 18 -2.33 13.36 10.96
N LEU A 19 -3.51 13.72 11.49
CA LEU A 19 -4.59 12.78 11.79
C LEU A 19 -5.17 12.12 10.53
N PHE A 20 -5.30 12.90 9.44
CA PHE A 20 -5.73 12.39 8.14
C PHE A 20 -4.68 11.47 7.51
N ALA A 21 -3.39 11.84 7.59
CA ALA A 21 -2.31 10.97 7.18
C ALA A 21 -2.27 9.67 8.01
N GLN A 22 -2.48 9.75 9.33
CA GLN A 22 -2.57 8.58 10.20
C GLN A 22 -3.71 7.64 9.79
N HIS A 23 -4.90 8.15 9.47
CA HIS A 23 -6.04 7.28 9.13
C HIS A 23 -5.97 6.69 7.70
N LEU A 24 -5.38 7.40 6.73
CA LEU A 24 -5.18 6.92 5.35
C LEU A 24 -3.97 5.99 5.19
N PHE A 25 -2.98 6.06 6.07
CA PHE A 25 -1.81 5.18 6.03
C PHE A 25 -1.98 3.89 6.85
N LEU A 26 -2.99 3.81 7.73
CA LEU A 26 -3.20 2.67 8.64
C LEU A 26 -4.30 1.69 8.19
N SER A 27 -5.12 2.01 7.18
CA SER A 27 -6.12 1.09 6.65
C SER A 27 -5.57 0.26 5.49
N SER A 28 -5.74 -1.06 5.57
CA SER A 28 -5.51 -1.95 4.43
C SER A 28 -6.66 -1.79 3.42
N ASP A 29 -6.49 -0.91 2.45
CA ASP A 29 -7.53 -0.59 1.47
C ASP A 29 -7.50 -1.48 0.22
N VAL A 30 -6.55 -2.42 0.14
CA VAL A 30 -6.38 -3.32 -1.00
C VAL A 30 -6.36 -4.78 -0.54
N ILE A 31 -7.14 -5.62 -1.21
CA ILE A 31 -7.12 -7.07 -1.08
C ILE A 31 -6.45 -7.64 -2.33
N LEU A 32 -5.34 -8.34 -2.14
CA LEU A 32 -4.72 -9.17 -3.17
C LEU A 32 -5.24 -10.61 -3.05
N GLU A 33 -5.89 -11.12 -4.09
CA GLU A 33 -6.22 -12.53 -4.23
C GLU A 33 -5.10 -13.26 -4.97
N CYS A 34 -4.43 -14.18 -4.28
CA CYS A 34 -3.31 -14.93 -4.82
C CYS A 34 -3.14 -16.27 -4.09
N LEU A 35 -2.85 -17.36 -4.83
CA LEU A 35 -2.67 -18.72 -4.30
C LEU A 35 -3.90 -19.25 -3.51
N GLY A 36 -5.10 -18.78 -3.84
CA GLY A 36 -6.33 -19.11 -3.09
C GLY A 36 -6.47 -18.38 -1.75
N PHE A 37 -5.60 -17.41 -1.44
CA PHE A 37 -5.65 -16.59 -0.23
C PHE A 37 -5.95 -15.13 -0.55
N LYS A 38 -6.49 -14.42 0.45
CA LYS A 38 -6.69 -12.98 0.45
C LYS A 38 -5.63 -12.34 1.34
N TRP A 39 -4.85 -11.43 0.77
CA TRP A 39 -3.79 -10.69 1.45
C TRP A 39 -4.22 -9.24 1.59
N GLU A 40 -4.29 -8.74 2.81
CA GLU A 40 -4.63 -7.35 3.08
C GLU A 40 -3.36 -6.49 3.01
N LEU A 41 -3.35 -5.54 2.07
CA LEU A 41 -2.19 -4.71 1.76
C LEU A 41 -2.56 -3.24 1.89
N HIS A 42 -1.55 -2.43 2.18
CA HIS A 42 -1.67 -0.97 2.25
C HIS A 42 -1.30 -0.38 0.90
N GLN A 43 -2.18 0.47 0.35
CA GLN A 43 -2.00 1.08 -0.97
C GLN A 43 -0.61 1.72 -1.15
N PRO A 44 -0.05 2.50 -0.19
CA PRO A 44 1.27 3.11 -0.35
C PRO A 44 2.38 2.08 -0.63
N GLN A 45 2.28 0.88 -0.06
CA GLN A 45 3.33 -0.12 -0.18
C GLN A 45 3.30 -0.88 -1.50
N LEU A 46 2.18 -0.88 -2.22
CA LEU A 46 2.10 -1.53 -3.53
C LEU A 46 3.12 -0.96 -4.53
N PHE A 47 3.50 0.32 -4.38
CA PHE A 47 4.47 1.00 -5.22
C PHE A 47 5.91 0.49 -5.07
N GLN A 48 6.18 -0.31 -4.05
CA GLN A 48 7.45 -1.04 -3.93
C GLN A 48 7.55 -2.23 -4.89
N SER A 49 6.42 -2.70 -5.42
CA SER A 49 6.32 -3.82 -6.37
C SER A 49 5.79 -3.34 -7.72
N LYS A 50 6.56 -3.57 -8.80
CA LYS A 50 6.11 -3.21 -10.16
C LYS A 50 4.87 -4.00 -10.56
N THR A 51 4.79 -5.27 -10.19
CA THR A 51 3.64 -6.14 -10.51
C THR A 51 2.38 -5.67 -9.80
N LEU A 52 2.44 -5.44 -8.48
CA LEU A 52 1.27 -5.00 -7.71
C LEU A 52 0.82 -3.60 -8.12
N THR A 53 1.75 -2.70 -8.42
CA THR A 53 1.45 -1.37 -8.96
C THR A 53 0.64 -1.46 -10.25
N LYS A 54 1.08 -2.27 -11.22
CA LYS A 54 0.37 -2.45 -12.50
C LYS A 54 -1.02 -3.03 -12.30
N LEU A 55 -1.16 -4.03 -11.43
CA LEU A 55 -2.46 -4.63 -11.13
C LEU A 55 -3.42 -3.62 -10.49
N TYR A 56 -2.92 -2.83 -9.53
CA TYR A 56 -3.69 -1.78 -8.86
C TYR A 56 -4.16 -0.69 -9.84
N LEU A 57 -3.24 -0.15 -10.65
CA LEU A 57 -3.59 0.85 -11.67
C LEU A 57 -4.57 0.29 -12.71
N GLY A 58 -4.41 -0.96 -13.13
CA GLY A 58 -5.34 -1.63 -14.03
C GLY A 58 -6.73 -1.81 -13.41
N ALA A 59 -6.82 -2.10 -12.12
CA ALA A 59 -8.09 -2.22 -11.40
C ALA A 59 -8.77 -0.86 -11.22
N LEU A 60 -8.01 0.19 -10.89
CA LEU A 60 -8.51 1.57 -10.86
C LEU A 60 -9.07 1.98 -12.22
N ALA A 61 -8.34 1.73 -13.30
CA ALA A 61 -8.78 2.07 -14.65
C ALA A 61 -10.09 1.37 -15.06
N ARG A 62 -10.34 0.16 -14.58
CA ARG A 62 -11.60 -0.57 -14.81
C ARG A 62 -12.74 -0.09 -13.91
N ALA A 63 -12.43 0.36 -12.69
CA ALA A 63 -13.41 0.84 -11.73
C ALA A 63 -13.96 2.23 -12.08
N THR A 64 -13.27 2.99 -12.93
CA THR A 64 -13.61 4.40 -13.23
C THR A 64 -13.72 4.64 -14.74
N THR A 65 -14.76 5.35 -15.19
CA THR A 65 -14.88 5.87 -16.57
C THR A 65 -13.86 6.98 -16.89
N SER A 66 -13.14 7.51 -15.89
CA SER A 66 -11.98 8.40 -16.02
C SER A 66 -11.12 8.36 -14.75
N PRO A 67 -9.93 7.74 -14.75
CA PRO A 67 -9.11 7.52 -13.55
C PRO A 67 -8.63 8.81 -12.88
N ILE A 68 -8.37 9.85 -13.70
CA ILE A 68 -7.83 11.13 -13.23
C ILE A 68 -8.91 11.94 -12.50
N LYS A 69 -10.14 11.95 -13.02
CA LYS A 69 -11.25 12.69 -12.39
C LYS A 69 -11.65 12.13 -11.03
N GLU A 70 -11.56 10.81 -10.84
CA GLU A 70 -11.86 10.21 -9.54
C GLU A 70 -10.71 10.42 -8.54
N LEU A 71 -9.46 10.40 -8.99
CA LEU A 71 -8.32 10.79 -8.15
C LEU A 71 -8.47 12.25 -7.67
N GLU A 72 -8.83 13.17 -8.57
CA GLU A 72 -9.13 14.56 -8.23
C GLU A 72 -10.31 14.68 -7.26
N LYS A 73 -11.34 13.85 -7.41
CA LYS A 73 -12.52 13.83 -6.53
C LYS A 73 -12.22 13.27 -5.14
N LEU A 74 -11.40 12.22 -5.05
CA LEU A 74 -10.89 11.72 -3.77
C LEU A 74 -10.10 12.84 -3.10
N LEU A 75 -9.13 13.43 -3.79
CA LEU A 75 -8.34 14.56 -3.29
C LEU A 75 -9.22 15.75 -2.85
N GLN A 76 -10.26 16.10 -3.60
CA GLN A 76 -11.20 17.17 -3.24
C GLN A 76 -12.07 16.83 -2.02
N ALA A 77 -12.57 15.60 -1.91
CA ALA A 77 -13.30 15.13 -0.74
C ALA A 77 -12.41 15.09 0.53
N HIS A 78 -11.09 15.00 0.37
CA HIS A 78 -10.13 15.12 1.47
C HIS A 78 -9.92 16.57 1.93
N LEU A 79 -10.17 17.58 1.09
CA LEU A 79 -9.99 18.99 1.42
C LEU A 79 -11.20 19.62 2.14
N THR A 80 -12.42 19.10 1.95
CA THR A 80 -13.65 19.80 2.39
C THR A 80 -14.12 19.52 3.82
N GLY A 81 -13.36 18.79 4.65
CA GLY A 81 -13.56 18.75 6.12
C GLY A 81 -14.96 18.33 6.65
N LYS A 82 -15.86 17.79 5.80
CA LYS A 82 -17.18 17.33 6.24
C LYS A 82 -17.07 15.90 6.75
N ILE A 83 -16.99 15.76 8.07
CA ILE A 83 -17.19 14.49 8.78
C ILE A 83 -18.68 14.13 8.64
N LYS A 84 -19.04 13.51 7.52
CA LYS A 84 -20.16 12.58 7.44
C LYS A 84 -19.54 11.20 7.46
N GLU A 85 -20.09 10.29 8.27
CA GLU A 85 -19.71 8.87 8.27
C GLU A 85 -19.42 8.43 6.84
N ARG A 86 -18.15 8.19 6.55
CA ARG A 86 -17.75 7.82 5.20
C ARG A 86 -18.38 6.45 4.93
N PRO A 87 -19.05 6.26 3.77
CA PRO A 87 -19.49 4.92 3.37
C PRO A 87 -18.28 3.98 3.44
N PRO A 88 -18.47 2.69 3.80
CA PRO A 88 -17.37 1.76 3.99
C PRO A 88 -16.44 1.85 2.78
N ILE A 89 -15.17 2.18 3.02
CA ILE A 89 -14.15 2.30 1.98
C ILE A 89 -14.18 0.97 1.23
N LYS A 90 -14.64 1.01 -0.02
CA LYS A 90 -14.74 -0.20 -0.84
C LYS A 90 -13.31 -0.68 -1.09
N LYS A 91 -12.89 -1.71 -0.34
CA LYS A 91 -11.57 -2.33 -0.52
C LYS A 91 -11.38 -2.70 -1.99
N MET A 92 -10.30 -2.23 -2.59
CA MET A 92 -9.97 -2.56 -3.98
C MET A 92 -9.49 -4.01 -4.04
N ILE A 93 -10.07 -4.83 -4.91
CA ILE A 93 -9.64 -6.22 -5.09
C ILE A 93 -8.79 -6.31 -6.36
N ILE A 94 -7.57 -6.82 -6.19
CA ILE A 94 -6.66 -7.15 -7.28
C ILE A 94 -6.34 -8.65 -7.21
N SER A 95 -6.10 -9.27 -8.36
CA SER A 95 -5.80 -10.71 -8.41
C SER A 95 -4.49 -10.97 -9.13
N LEU A 96 -3.69 -11.86 -8.58
CA LEU A 96 -2.45 -12.37 -9.17
C LEU A 96 -2.55 -13.89 -9.29
N LYS A 97 -2.44 -14.40 -10.51
CA LYS A 97 -2.38 -15.84 -10.77
C LYS A 97 -0.94 -16.27 -10.89
N ILE A 98 -0.55 -17.29 -10.13
CA ILE A 98 0.79 -17.86 -10.11
C ILE A 98 0.66 -19.35 -10.42
N ASN A 99 1.43 -19.80 -11.41
CA ASN A 99 1.52 -21.20 -11.83
C ASN A 99 2.98 -21.67 -11.72
N ASP A 100 3.58 -21.46 -10.55
CA ASP A 100 4.95 -21.87 -10.24
C ASP A 100 4.92 -22.79 -9.02
N PRO A 101 5.35 -24.05 -9.13
CA PRO A 101 5.29 -25.02 -8.03
C PRO A 101 6.22 -24.66 -6.85
N LEU A 102 7.24 -23.82 -7.07
CA LEU A 102 8.12 -23.34 -6.01
C LEU A 102 7.47 -22.24 -5.18
N VAL A 103 6.42 -21.58 -5.70
CA VAL A 103 5.76 -20.47 -5.03
C VAL A 103 4.67 -20.99 -4.10
N THR A 104 5.08 -21.28 -2.87
CA THR A 104 4.17 -21.66 -1.78
C THR A 104 3.55 -20.43 -1.12
N LYS A 105 2.48 -20.64 -0.33
CA LYS A 105 1.88 -19.58 0.49
C LYS A 105 2.91 -18.92 1.43
N VAL A 106 3.77 -19.73 2.06
CA VAL A 106 4.76 -19.26 3.03
C VAL A 106 5.82 -18.42 2.31
N ALA A 107 6.38 -18.97 1.23
CA ALA A 107 7.33 -18.25 0.39
C ALA A 107 6.79 -16.90 -0.13
N PHE A 108 5.54 -16.89 -0.60
CA PHE A 108 4.89 -15.70 -1.09
C PHE A 108 4.63 -14.66 0.02
N ALA A 109 4.21 -15.10 1.22
CA ALA A 109 4.04 -14.23 2.38
C ALA A 109 5.37 -13.59 2.82
N THR A 110 6.43 -14.40 2.88
CA THR A 110 7.78 -13.94 3.22
C THR A 110 8.28 -12.91 2.21
N ALA A 111 8.05 -13.15 0.91
CA ALA A 111 8.36 -12.16 -0.12
C ALA A 111 7.51 -10.89 0.04
N LEU A 112 6.20 -10.98 0.28
CA LEU A 112 5.32 -9.82 0.50
C LEU A 112 5.74 -8.96 1.69
N LYS A 113 6.37 -9.54 2.72
CA LYS A 113 6.91 -8.79 3.86
C LYS A 113 7.91 -7.71 3.41
N ASN A 114 8.57 -7.90 2.27
CA ASN A 114 9.47 -6.90 1.69
C ASN A 114 8.78 -5.61 1.23
N LEU A 115 7.45 -5.58 1.15
CA LEU A 115 6.67 -4.34 0.98
C LEU A 115 6.75 -3.41 2.19
N TYR A 116 7.15 -3.93 3.36
CA TYR A 116 7.15 -3.19 4.62
C TYR A 116 8.54 -3.13 5.26
N MET A 117 9.35 -4.16 5.07
CA MET A 117 10.66 -4.31 5.70
C MET A 117 11.71 -4.60 4.63
N SER A 118 12.81 -3.84 4.60
CA SER A 118 13.88 -4.06 3.62
C SER A 118 14.65 -5.36 3.83
N GLU A 119 14.56 -5.94 5.03
CA GLU A 119 15.23 -7.18 5.42
C GLU A 119 14.18 -8.16 5.95
N ALA A 120 13.99 -9.26 5.23
CA ALA A 120 13.22 -10.40 5.71
C ALA A 120 14.20 -11.53 6.06
N GLU A 121 14.07 -12.10 7.25
CA GLU A 121 14.70 -13.37 7.58
C GLU A 121 14.09 -14.47 6.71
N ILE A 122 14.93 -15.14 5.92
CA ILE A 122 14.52 -16.18 4.98
C ILE A 122 15.02 -17.52 5.51
N ASN A 123 14.12 -18.48 5.71
CA ASN A 123 14.49 -19.87 5.94
C ASN A 123 15.11 -20.45 4.66
N MET A 124 16.25 -21.14 4.77
CA MET A 124 16.93 -21.75 3.63
C MET A 124 16.03 -22.74 2.88
N ASP A 125 15.15 -23.45 3.59
CA ASP A 125 14.22 -24.41 2.97
C ASP A 125 13.21 -23.74 2.03
N ASP A 126 12.82 -22.50 2.33
CA ASP A 126 11.86 -21.71 1.54
C ASP A 126 12.55 -20.76 0.55
N MET A 127 13.88 -20.66 0.56
CA MET A 127 14.63 -19.63 -0.16
C MET A 127 14.27 -19.55 -1.65
N LEU A 128 14.24 -20.69 -2.35
CA LEU A 128 13.93 -20.71 -3.79
C LEU A 128 12.52 -20.19 -4.07
N GLY A 129 11.55 -20.58 -3.24
CA GLY A 129 10.18 -20.09 -3.36
C GLY A 129 10.08 -18.60 -3.08
N VAL A 130 10.80 -18.10 -2.07
CA VAL A 130 10.84 -16.67 -1.72
C VAL A 130 11.44 -15.86 -2.87
N LEU A 131 12.52 -16.33 -3.47
CA LEU A 131 13.16 -15.68 -4.62
C LEU A 131 12.25 -15.69 -5.85
N ALA A 132 11.61 -16.82 -6.16
CA ALA A 132 10.63 -16.92 -7.25
C ALA A 132 9.46 -15.96 -7.03
N SER A 133 8.93 -15.89 -5.80
CA SER A 133 7.87 -14.95 -5.41
C SER A 133 8.31 -13.50 -5.56
N ALA A 134 9.51 -13.17 -5.08
CA ALA A 134 10.06 -11.81 -5.17
C ALA A 134 10.31 -11.38 -6.62
N HIS A 135 10.74 -12.31 -7.48
CA HIS A 135 10.85 -12.09 -8.91
C HIS A 135 9.49 -11.82 -9.55
N ILE A 136 8.46 -12.61 -9.24
CA ILE A 136 7.08 -12.38 -9.71
C ILE A 136 6.55 -11.02 -9.24
N LEU A 137 6.83 -10.64 -7.99
CA LEU A 137 6.42 -9.36 -7.42
C LEU A 137 7.24 -8.19 -7.98
N GLN A 138 8.40 -8.43 -8.59
CA GLN A 138 9.25 -7.41 -9.21
C GLN A 138 9.51 -6.22 -8.27
N PHE A 139 10.04 -6.50 -7.08
CA PHE A 139 10.40 -5.45 -6.12
C PHE A 139 11.45 -4.50 -6.71
N SER A 140 11.22 -3.20 -6.57
CA SER A 140 12.04 -2.15 -7.21
C SER A 140 13.47 -2.10 -6.67
N THR A 141 13.70 -2.49 -5.42
CA THR A 141 14.98 -2.36 -4.71
C THR A 141 15.70 -3.68 -4.46
N LEU A 142 15.11 -4.83 -4.80
CA LEU A 142 15.67 -6.14 -4.41
C LEU A 142 16.85 -6.61 -5.29
N PHE A 143 17.00 -6.04 -6.50
CA PHE A 143 18.05 -6.40 -7.46
C PHE A 143 19.11 -5.30 -7.67
N GLN A 144 19.05 -4.21 -6.89
CA GLN A 144 20.11 -3.20 -6.90
C GLN A 144 21.06 -3.49 -5.73
N ARG A 145 22.16 -4.17 -6.04
CA ARG A 145 23.39 -4.20 -5.25
C ARG A 145 24.54 -3.75 -6.15
#